data_AF-A0A349D4K9-F1
#
_entry.id   AF-A0A349D4K9-F1
#
_cell.length_a   1.000
_cell.length_b   1.000
_cell.length_c   1.000
_cell.angle_alpha   90.00
_cell.angle_beta   90.00
_cell.angle_gamma   90.00
#
_symmetry.space_group_name_H-M   'P 1'
#
loop_
_entity.id
_entity.type
_entity.pdbx_description
1 polymer ?
#
loop_
_entity_poly.entity_id
_entity_poly.type
_entity_poly.pdbx_seq_one_letter_code
_entity_poly.pdbx_strand_id
1 'polypeptide(L)'
;MALSSDDGIQGWWSLDVKIPKTQDGQIYVNFSEQYKNVLKIEHAEKHEVSWLVEEGDPEWVGTRIRFKIEASDSMVTLRFSHENWQEETDFYTACNLQWAHYLLSLKNYCEVGKGKPYGRKTSS
;
A
#
# COMPACT_ATOMS: atom_id res chain seq x y z
N MET A 1 -11.59 -5.77 0.62
CA MET A 1 -11.48 -4.36 0.16
C MET A 1 -10.06 -4.14 -0.34
N ALA A 2 -9.86 -3.43 -1.46
CA ALA A 2 -8.53 -3.28 -2.08
C ALA A 2 -7.42 -2.74 -1.14
N LEU A 3 -7.79 -1.99 -0.09
CA LEU A 3 -6.85 -1.34 0.83
C LEU A 3 -6.81 -1.94 2.26
N SER A 4 -7.59 -2.96 2.57
CA SER A 4 -7.71 -3.44 3.96
C SER A 4 -8.02 -4.93 4.10
N SER A 5 -7.76 -5.70 3.04
CA SER A 5 -7.83 -7.16 3.07
C SER A 5 -6.67 -7.77 2.30
N ASP A 6 -6.23 -8.95 2.71
CA ASP A 6 -5.17 -9.74 2.07
C ASP A 6 -5.29 -9.76 0.55
N ASP A 7 -6.36 -10.38 0.03
CA ASP A 7 -6.62 -10.50 -1.41
C ASP A 7 -6.66 -9.16 -2.14
N GLY A 8 -7.10 -8.12 -1.43
CA GLY A 8 -7.19 -6.76 -1.95
C GLY A 8 -5.82 -6.16 -2.17
N ILE A 9 -4.98 -6.13 -1.13
CA ILE A 9 -3.64 -5.55 -1.19
C ILE A 9 -2.73 -6.40 -2.09
N GLN A 10 -2.88 -7.73 -2.05
CA GLN A 10 -2.21 -8.64 -2.98
C GLN A 10 -2.59 -8.40 -4.44
N GLY A 11 -3.78 -7.85 -4.68
CA GLY A 11 -4.28 -7.53 -6.01
C GLY A 11 -3.45 -6.48 -6.75
N TRP A 12 -2.78 -5.57 -6.03
CA TRP A 12 -2.13 -4.41 -6.62
C TRP A 12 -0.76 -4.00 -6.06
N TRP A 13 -0.41 -4.34 -4.80
CA TRP A 13 0.81 -3.86 -4.17
C TRP A 13 1.92 -4.90 -4.12
N SER A 14 1.74 -5.99 -3.37
CA SER A 14 2.67 -7.12 -3.30
C SER A 14 1.92 -8.43 -3.11
N LEU A 15 2.34 -9.51 -3.78
CA LEU A 15 1.75 -10.84 -3.59
C LEU A 15 2.02 -11.44 -2.20
N ASP A 16 3.06 -11.00 -1.50
CA ASP A 16 3.39 -11.47 -0.15
C ASP A 16 2.86 -10.48 0.88
N VAL A 17 1.54 -10.59 1.16
CA VAL A 17 0.83 -9.80 2.17
C VAL A 17 0.02 -10.71 3.07
N LYS A 18 0.03 -10.41 4.37
CA LYS A 18 -0.78 -11.11 5.37
C LYS A 18 -1.30 -10.15 6.44
N ILE A 19 -2.60 -10.20 6.73
CA ILE A 19 -3.30 -9.46 7.77
C ILE A 19 -3.86 -10.48 8.77
N PRO A 20 -3.16 -10.74 9.89
CA PRO A 20 -3.59 -11.73 10.86
C PRO A 20 -4.89 -11.32 11.55
N LYS A 21 -5.82 -12.26 11.72
CA LYS A 21 -7.12 -12.02 12.37
C LYS A 21 -7.01 -11.67 13.87
N THR A 22 -5.87 -11.92 14.49
CA THR A 22 -5.66 -11.86 15.95
C THR A 22 -4.66 -10.80 16.39
N GLN A 23 -4.00 -10.11 15.47
CA GLN A 23 -3.08 -9.02 15.79
C GLN A 23 -3.74 -7.71 15.39
N ASP A 24 -3.86 -6.80 16.35
CA ASP A 24 -4.58 -5.52 16.33
C ASP A 24 -4.37 -4.65 15.07
N GLY A 25 -4.92 -5.06 13.93
CA GLY A 25 -4.84 -4.34 12.67
C GLY A 25 -3.45 -4.34 12.01
N GLN A 26 -2.61 -5.37 12.19
CA GLN A 26 -1.30 -5.40 11.53
C GLN A 26 -1.37 -5.98 10.10
N ILE A 27 -0.55 -5.42 9.21
CA ILE A 27 -0.31 -5.85 7.83
C ILE A 27 1.17 -6.19 7.69
N TYR A 28 1.46 -7.44 7.38
CA TYR A 28 2.78 -7.87 6.95
C TYR A 28 2.85 -7.73 5.43
N VAL A 29 3.82 -6.99 4.91
CA VAL A 29 4.01 -6.78 3.47
C VAL A 29 5.48 -6.89 3.09
N ASN A 30 5.79 -7.84 2.21
CA ASN A 30 7.16 -8.13 1.81
C ASN A 30 7.35 -7.90 0.31
N PHE A 31 8.51 -7.39 -0.07
CA PHE A 31 8.96 -7.28 -1.45
C PHE A 31 10.17 -8.17 -1.72
N SER A 32 10.98 -8.49 -0.72
CA SER A 32 12.06 -9.46 -0.86
C SER A 32 12.47 -9.98 0.51
N GLU A 33 13.48 -10.84 0.56
CA GLU A 33 14.11 -11.23 1.84
C GLU A 33 14.68 -10.03 2.61
N GLN A 34 15.04 -8.95 1.90
CA GLN A 34 15.62 -7.73 2.47
C GLN A 34 14.57 -6.67 2.82
N TYR A 35 13.43 -6.69 2.14
CA TYR A 35 12.36 -5.70 2.32
C TYR A 35 11.11 -6.37 2.88
N LYS A 36 11.11 -6.56 4.20
CA LYS A 36 9.98 -7.06 5.00
C LYS A 36 9.49 -5.93 5.89
N ASN A 37 8.19 -5.66 5.84
CA ASN A 37 7.62 -4.52 6.56
C ASN A 37 6.40 -4.96 7.37
N VAL A 38 6.20 -4.31 8.51
CA VAL A 38 5.01 -4.41 9.33
C VAL A 38 4.35 -3.05 9.38
N LEU A 39 3.10 -2.98 8.96
CA LEU A 39 2.28 -1.78 9.02
C LEU A 39 1.14 -1.99 10.01
N LYS A 40 0.76 -0.93 10.72
CA LYS A 40 -0.43 -0.89 11.55
C LYS A 40 -1.53 -0.12 10.84
N ILE A 41 -2.70 -0.73 10.73
CA ILE A 41 -3.93 -0.06 10.29
C ILE A 41 -4.35 0.91 11.39
N GLU A 42 -4.30 2.20 11.09
CA GLU A 42 -4.81 3.24 11.99
C GLU A 42 -6.26 3.60 11.64
N HIS A 43 -6.59 3.60 10.35
CA HIS A 43 -7.95 3.80 9.86
C HIS A 43 -8.26 2.81 8.73
N ALA A 44 -9.47 2.25 8.73
CA ALA A 44 -9.98 1.36 7.69
C ALA A 44 -11.48 1.59 7.45
N GLU A 45 -11.83 2.83 7.12
CA GLU A 45 -13.20 3.27 6.92
C GLU A 45 -13.50 3.47 5.42
N LYS A 46 -14.78 3.70 5.09
CA LYS A 46 -15.23 3.83 3.69
C LYS A 46 -14.54 4.97 2.93
N HIS A 47 -14.21 6.07 3.60
CA HIS A 47 -13.68 7.29 2.98
C HIS A 47 -12.20 7.52 3.29
N GLU A 48 -11.62 6.72 4.19
CA GLU A 48 -10.22 6.87 4.57
C GLU A 48 -9.63 5.55 5.05
N VAL A 49 -8.46 5.23 4.50
CA VAL A 49 -7.61 4.14 4.97
C VAL A 49 -6.22 4.69 5.22
N SER A 50 -5.62 4.35 6.36
CA SER A 50 -4.25 4.75 6.65
C SER A 50 -3.49 3.68 7.41
N TRP A 51 -2.18 3.62 7.14
CA TRP A 51 -1.27 2.68 7.74
C TRP A 51 -0.03 3.41 8.27
N LEU A 52 0.38 3.08 9.49
CA LEU A 52 1.66 3.49 10.08
C LEU A 52 2.70 2.40 9.82
N VAL A 53 3.89 2.75 9.35
CA VAL A 53 5.00 1.80 9.22
C VAL A 53 5.64 1.58 10.60
N GLU A 54 5.52 0.38 11.16
CA GLU A 54 6.09 0.02 12.48
C GLU A 54 7.45 -0.67 12.35
N GLU A 55 7.63 -1.50 11.31
CA GLU A 55 8.89 -2.21 11.05
C GLU A 55 9.19 -2.17 9.54
N GLY A 56 10.48 -2.12 9.19
CA GLY A 56 10.94 -2.06 7.81
C GLY A 56 12.30 -1.38 7.68
N ASP A 57 12.53 -0.77 6.52
CA ASP A 57 13.69 0.10 6.31
C ASP A 57 13.68 1.28 7.32
N PRO A 58 14.83 1.66 7.93
CA PRO A 58 14.88 2.74 8.92
C PRO A 58 14.28 4.07 8.45
N GLU A 59 14.34 4.38 7.15
CA GLU A 59 13.77 5.61 6.60
C GLU A 59 12.25 5.53 6.44
N TRP A 60 11.70 4.32 6.38
CA TRP A 60 10.27 4.05 6.25
C TRP A 60 9.57 4.01 7.60
N VAL A 61 10.23 3.50 8.65
CA VAL A 61 9.66 3.37 9.99
C VAL A 61 9.21 4.72 10.54
N GLY A 62 7.97 4.78 11.05
CA GLY A 62 7.34 6.00 11.57
C GLY A 62 6.64 6.86 10.51
N THR A 63 6.80 6.55 9.22
CA THR A 63 6.06 7.21 8.15
C THR A 63 4.61 6.70 8.08
N ARG A 64 3.72 7.49 7.45
CA ARG A 64 2.29 7.16 7.34
C ARG A 64 1.83 7.15 5.89
N ILE A 65 1.22 6.06 5.47
CA ILE A 65 0.63 5.90 4.15
C ILE A 65 -0.87 6.14 4.29
N ARG A 66 -1.43 7.07 3.50
CA ARG A 66 -2.83 7.48 3.61
C ARG A 66 -3.52 7.52 2.26
N PHE A 67 -4.75 7.02 2.27
CA PHE A 67 -5.65 6.98 1.14
C PHE A 67 -6.97 7.64 1.54
N LYS A 68 -7.29 8.79 0.96
CA LYS A 68 -8.62 9.42 1.09
C LYS A 68 -9.44 9.13 -0.17
N ILE A 69 -10.68 8.70 0.05
CA ILE A 69 -11.58 8.21 -0.99
C ILE A 69 -12.80 9.13 -1.04
N GLU A 70 -12.93 9.84 -2.15
CA GLU A 70 -14.06 10.70 -2.46
C GLU A 70 -14.85 10.09 -3.61
N ALA A 71 -16.07 9.63 -3.35
CA ALA A 71 -16.95 9.08 -4.37
C ALA A 71 -17.99 10.12 -4.82
N SER A 72 -18.17 10.23 -6.14
CA SER A 72 -19.30 10.92 -6.77
C SER A 72 -20.10 9.93 -7.62
N ASP A 73 -21.21 10.39 -8.21
CA ASP A 73 -22.10 9.54 -9.00
C ASP A 73 -21.42 8.90 -10.23
N SER A 74 -20.33 9.50 -10.73
CA SER A 74 -19.66 9.06 -11.97
C SER A 74 -18.20 8.65 -11.79
N MET A 75 -17.57 8.95 -10.64
CA MET A 75 -16.14 8.73 -10.45
C MET A 75 -15.77 8.56 -8.97
N VAL A 76 -14.69 7.82 -8.71
CA VAL A 76 -14.02 7.78 -7.41
C VAL A 76 -12.67 8.46 -7.53
N THR A 77 -12.42 9.47 -6.70
CA THR A 77 -11.12 10.11 -6.55
C THR A 77 -10.40 9.49 -5.36
N LEU A 78 -9.17 9.02 -5.60
CA LEU A 78 -8.26 8.54 -4.57
C LEU A 78 -7.15 9.60 -4.38
N ARG A 79 -7.06 10.19 -3.19
CA ARG A 79 -5.94 11.06 -2.81
C ARG A 79 -4.95 10.26 -1.97
N PHE A 80 -3.75 10.11 -2.50
CA PHE A 80 -2.66 9.40 -1.84
C PHE A 80 -1.69 10.38 -1.19
N SER A 81 -1.23 10.06 0.01
CA SER A 81 -0.07 10.70 0.63
C SER A 81 0.78 9.68 1.37
N HIS A 82 2.10 9.89 1.33
CA HIS A 82 3.06 9.18 2.16
C HIS A 82 3.81 10.24 2.98
N GLU A 83 3.41 10.35 4.24
CA GLU A 83 3.70 11.48 5.11
C GLU A 83 4.76 11.10 6.17
N ASN A 84 5.32 12.12 6.83
CA ASN A 84 6.26 12.01 7.95
C ASN A 84 7.64 11.41 7.61
N TRP A 85 8.06 11.54 6.36
CA TRP A 85 9.47 11.34 6.00
C TRP A 85 10.35 12.36 6.74
N GLN A 86 11.49 11.91 7.26
CA GLN A 86 12.45 12.78 7.94
C GLN A 86 13.17 13.70 6.95
N GLU A 87 13.59 13.15 5.81
CA GLU A 87 14.38 13.84 4.78
C GLU A 87 14.05 13.30 3.37
N GLU A 88 14.33 14.10 2.34
CA GLU A 88 14.19 13.72 0.92
C GLU A 88 15.47 13.02 0.42
N THR A 89 15.63 11.75 0.77
CA THR A 89 16.79 10.94 0.39
C THR A 89 16.62 10.22 -0.97
N ASP A 90 17.64 9.47 -1.38
CA ASP A 90 17.53 8.56 -2.54
C ASP A 90 16.47 7.48 -2.30
N PHE A 91 16.32 6.99 -1.07
CA PHE A 91 15.30 6.01 -0.71
C PHE A 91 13.89 6.61 -0.79
N TYR A 92 13.70 7.83 -0.28
CA TYR A 92 12.46 8.59 -0.47
C TYR A 92 12.13 8.74 -1.96
N THR A 93 13.09 9.16 -2.77
CA THR A 93 12.91 9.39 -4.21
C THR A 93 12.52 8.09 -4.94
N ALA A 94 13.18 6.98 -4.60
CA ALA A 94 12.85 5.66 -5.12
C ALA A 94 11.44 5.21 -4.71
N CYS A 95 11.07 5.40 -3.43
CA CYS A 95 9.73 5.10 -2.94
C CYS A 95 8.66 5.93 -3.65
N ASN A 96 8.89 7.23 -3.83
CA ASN A 96 7.95 8.13 -4.51
C ASN A 96 7.68 7.68 -5.95
N LEU A 97 8.73 7.33 -6.70
CA LEU A 97 8.59 6.77 -8.05
C LEU A 97 7.81 5.44 -8.04
N GLN A 98 8.12 4.57 -7.10
CA GLN A 98 7.48 3.26 -6.97
C GLN A 98 5.99 3.36 -6.60
N TRP A 99 5.60 4.37 -5.82
CA TRP A 99 4.19 4.66 -5.52
C TRP A 99 3.39 5.00 -6.78
N ALA A 100 3.94 5.76 -7.73
CA ALA A 100 3.27 6.04 -8.99
C ALA A 100 2.92 4.75 -9.75
N HIS A 101 3.84 3.78 -9.77
CA HIS A 101 3.61 2.46 -10.36
C HIS A 101 2.48 1.69 -9.65
N TYR A 102 2.52 1.63 -8.31
CA TYR A 102 1.53 0.87 -7.55
C TYR A 102 0.15 1.54 -7.50
N LEU A 103 0.06 2.86 -7.57
CA LEU A 103 -1.21 3.56 -7.69
C LEU A 103 -1.89 3.28 -9.04
N LEU A 104 -1.10 3.19 -10.13
CA LEU A 104 -1.63 2.74 -11.42
C LEU A 104 -2.06 1.26 -11.38
N SER A 105 -1.30 0.42 -10.68
CA SER A 105 -1.66 -0.97 -10.41
C SER A 105 -2.99 -1.08 -9.65
N LEU A 106 -3.19 -0.25 -8.61
CA LEU A 106 -4.43 -0.18 -7.82
C LEU A 106 -5.62 0.23 -8.68
N LYS A 107 -5.46 1.27 -9.52
CA LYS A 107 -6.50 1.67 -10.49
C LYS A 107 -6.92 0.49 -11.38
N ASN A 108 -5.96 -0.20 -11.99
CA ASN A 108 -6.24 -1.36 -12.85
C ASN A 108 -6.89 -2.51 -12.08
N TYR A 109 -6.47 -2.76 -10.84
CA TYR A 109 -7.09 -3.77 -10.00
C TYR A 109 -8.55 -3.43 -9.71
N CYS A 110 -8.86 -2.18 -9.37
CA CYS A 110 -10.23 -1.73 -9.11
C CYS A 110 -11.13 -1.75 -10.36
N GLU A 111 -10.60 -1.40 -11.54
CA GLU A 111 -11.40 -1.26 -12.76
C GLU A 111 -11.63 -2.59 -13.48
N VAL A 112 -10.61 -3.47 -13.51
CA VAL A 112 -10.64 -4.70 -14.33
C VAL A 112 -10.21 -5.96 -13.56
N GLY A 113 -10.02 -5.87 -12.25
CA GLY A 113 -9.64 -7.00 -11.39
C GLY A 113 -8.18 -7.45 -11.54
N LYS A 114 -7.35 -6.73 -12.31
CA LYS A 114 -5.98 -7.14 -12.66
C LYS A 114 -4.98 -6.01 -12.43
N GLY A 115 -4.37 -5.96 -11.24
CA GLY A 115 -3.23 -5.09 -10.97
C GLY A 115 -1.89 -5.64 -11.48
N LYS A 116 -0.82 -4.99 -11.07
CA LYS A 116 0.59 -5.36 -11.27
C LYS A 116 1.34 -5.29 -9.93
N PRO A 117 0.97 -6.12 -8.94
CA PRO A 117 1.67 -6.19 -7.66
C PRO A 117 3.10 -6.69 -7.87
N TYR A 118 3.97 -6.37 -6.92
CA TYR A 118 5.29 -6.96 -6.83
C TYR A 118 5.22 -8.50 -6.79
N GLY A 119 6.20 -9.16 -7.41
CA GLY A 119 6.33 -10.62 -7.42
C GLY A 119 5.45 -11.31 -8.47
N ARG A 120 4.55 -10.57 -9.15
CA ARG A 120 3.79 -11.11 -10.28
C ARG A 120 4.71 -11.29 -11.48
N LYS A 121 4.99 -12.55 -11.84
CA LYS A 121 5.70 -12.87 -13.08
C LYS A 121 4.85 -12.44 -14.27
N THR A 122 5.38 -11.55 -15.11
CA THR A 122 4.84 -11.33 -16.45
C THR A 122 5.16 -12.58 -17.26
N SER A 123 4.16 -13.33 -17.67
CA SER A 123 4.34 -14.38 -18.67
C SER A 123 4.85 -13.74 -19.96
N SER A 124 6.12 -14.00 -20.26
CA SER A 124 6.79 -13.79 -21.55
C SER A 124 6.23 -14.70 -22.63
#